data_AF-A0A2W0AX20-F1
#
_entry.id   AF-A0A2W0AX20-F1
#
_cell.length_a   1.000
_cell.length_b   1.000
_cell.length_c   1.000
_cell.angle_alpha   90.00
_cell.angle_beta   90.00
_cell.angle_gamma   90.00
#
_symmetry.space_group_name_H-M   'P 1'
#
loop_
_entity.id
_entity.type
_entity.pdbx_description
1 polymer ?
#
loop_
_entity_poly.entity_id
_entity_poly.type
_entity_poly.pdbx_seq_one_letter_code
_entity_poly.pdbx_strand_id
1 'polypeptide(L)'
;MRSAEVSFASGRVRNRSRMLAFKIGGKASLPPLEAIEEPRLAALPNPASAATIHKGEQLFQSYCAGCHGDVAVSGGVLPDLRFSDMLTSDTWFEVVRQGLLQSQGMVSFAQELSHDDAAATRSYVIFRRNQDVLPERH
;
A
#
# COMPACT_ATOMS: atom_id res chain seq x y z
N MET A 1 -13.17 6.50 12.01
CA MET A 1 -12.67 5.31 12.75
C MET A 1 -11.26 5.03 12.25
N ARG A 2 -10.27 5.05 13.14
CA ARG A 2 -8.85 4.89 12.82
C ARG A 2 -8.51 3.41 12.62
N SER A 3 -8.86 2.84 11.46
CA SER A 3 -8.57 1.43 11.19
C SER A 3 -7.07 1.14 11.01
N ALA A 4 -6.27 2.14 10.61
CA ALA A 4 -4.82 1.99 10.44
C ALA A 4 -4.05 1.84 11.77
N GLU A 5 -4.60 2.32 12.89
CA GLU A 5 -3.93 2.36 14.19
C GLU A 5 -3.76 0.96 14.80
N VAL A 6 -4.63 0.00 14.44
CA VAL A 6 -4.56 -1.38 14.96
C VAL A 6 -3.60 -2.25 14.16
N SER A 7 -3.59 -2.13 12.82
CA SER A 7 -2.80 -3.01 11.95
C SER A 7 -1.28 -2.85 12.10
N PHE A 8 -0.82 -1.72 12.64
CA PHE A 8 0.61 -1.45 12.86
C PHE A 8 0.94 -1.03 14.29
N ALA A 9 0.08 -1.35 15.28
CA ALA A 9 0.37 -1.05 16.69
C ALA A 9 1.69 -1.68 17.19
N SER A 10 2.18 -2.73 16.52
CA SER A 10 3.46 -3.41 16.78
C SER A 10 4.60 -2.98 15.83
N GLY A 11 4.37 -1.96 15.02
CA GLY A 11 5.24 -1.54 13.92
C GLY A 11 5.03 -2.36 12.64
N ARG A 12 5.53 -1.83 11.51
CA ARG A 12 5.56 -2.56 10.23
C ARG A 12 6.48 -3.78 10.28
N VAL A 13 5.91 -4.97 10.08
CA VAL A 13 6.70 -6.21 9.99
C VAL A 13 6.99 -6.52 8.52
N ARG A 14 8.27 -6.61 8.16
CA ARG A 14 8.69 -7.11 6.85
C ARG A 14 8.76 -8.63 6.89
N ASN A 15 8.04 -9.30 5.99
CA ASN A 15 8.16 -10.75 5.86
C ASN A 15 9.61 -11.14 5.52
N ARG A 16 10.17 -12.08 6.27
CA ARG A 16 11.51 -12.65 6.09
C ARG A 16 11.37 -14.16 5.97
N SER A 17 11.20 -14.64 4.74
CA SER A 17 11.05 -16.08 4.45
C SER A 17 12.29 -16.85 4.93
N ARG A 18 12.07 -17.83 5.82
CA ARG A 18 13.11 -18.70 6.37
C ARG A 18 12.58 -20.13 6.47
N MET A 19 13.44 -21.11 6.17
CA MET A 19 13.20 -22.49 6.59
C MET A 19 13.80 -22.66 7.99
N LEU A 20 12.97 -23.02 8.97
CA LEU A 20 13.41 -23.26 10.34
C LEU A 20 13.40 -24.76 10.62
N ALA A 21 14.56 -25.31 10.94
CA ALA A 21 14.73 -26.72 11.29
C ALA A 21 15.09 -26.86 12.77
N PHE A 22 14.45 -27.79 13.47
CA PHE A 22 14.55 -27.94 14.92
C PHE A 22 15.09 -29.32 15.31
N LYS A 23 15.75 -29.40 16.47
CA LYS A 23 16.16 -30.66 17.12
C LYS A 23 16.05 -30.54 18.64
N ILE A 24 15.89 -31.65 19.34
CA ILE A 24 15.93 -31.68 20.82
C ILE A 24 17.28 -31.11 21.30
N GLY A 25 17.22 -30.16 22.23
CA GLY A 25 18.39 -29.46 22.77
C GLY A 25 19.08 -28.49 21.80
N GLY A 26 18.41 -28.08 20.71
CA GLY A 26 18.92 -27.02 19.81
C GLY A 26 19.10 -25.68 20.54
N LYS A 27 20.17 -24.95 20.22
CA LYS A 27 20.52 -23.64 20.82
C LYS A 27 20.68 -22.52 19.79
N ALA A 28 20.24 -22.75 18.55
CA ALA A 28 20.34 -21.76 17.50
C ALA A 28 19.41 -20.58 17.79
N SER A 29 19.88 -19.36 17.54
CA SER A 29 19.09 -18.14 17.60
C SER A 29 18.92 -17.55 16.21
N LEU A 30 17.81 -16.84 15.99
CA LEU A 30 17.64 -16.05 14.79
C LEU A 30 18.54 -14.82 14.85
N PRO A 31 19.11 -14.39 13.71
CA PRO A 31 19.69 -13.06 13.59
C PRO A 31 18.67 -12.00 14.05
N PRO A 32 19.12 -10.92 14.71
CA PRO A 32 18.25 -9.83 15.10
C PRO A 32 17.54 -9.24 13.88
N LEU A 33 16.32 -8.77 14.09
CA LEU A 33 15.61 -8.01 13.07
C LEU A 33 16.25 -6.63 12.95
N GLU A 34 16.51 -6.20 11.71
CA GLU A 34 16.85 -4.81 11.44
C GLU A 34 15.68 -3.92 11.85
N ALA A 35 15.98 -2.81 12.53
CA ALA A 35 14.98 -1.78 12.76
C ALA A 35 14.48 -1.25 11.41
N ILE A 36 13.17 -1.21 11.24
CA ILE A 36 12.55 -0.58 10.09
C ILE A 36 12.20 0.83 10.52
N GLU A 37 12.83 1.83 9.90
CA GLU A 37 12.40 3.20 10.05
C GLU A 37 11.03 3.34 9.39
N GLU A 38 10.03 3.78 10.14
CA GLU A 38 8.69 3.95 9.61
C GLU A 38 8.66 5.26 8.81
N PRO A 39 8.45 5.20 7.48
CA PRO A 39 8.34 6.41 6.68
C PRO A 39 7.17 7.24 7.22
N ARG A 40 7.41 8.54 7.40
CA ARG A 40 6.33 9.48 7.76
C ARG A 40 5.58 9.88 6.50
N LEU A 41 4.26 9.87 6.59
CA LEU A 41 3.41 10.40 5.54
C LEU A 41 3.33 11.92 5.67
N ALA A 42 3.62 12.61 4.58
CA ALA A 42 3.20 14.00 4.38
C ALA A 42 1.91 14.04 3.56
N ALA A 43 1.06 15.03 3.86
CA ALA A 43 -0.16 15.27 3.10
C ALA A 43 0.17 15.61 1.64
N LEU A 44 -0.60 15.03 0.72
CA LEU A 44 -0.51 15.33 -0.72
C LEU A 44 -1.76 16.09 -1.18
N PRO A 45 -1.65 17.03 -2.13
CA PRO A 45 -2.81 17.66 -2.75
C PRO A 45 -3.73 16.62 -3.41
N ASN A 46 -5.04 16.79 -3.27
CA ASN A 46 -6.04 15.95 -3.92
C ASN A 46 -7.23 16.79 -4.38
N PRO A 47 -7.23 17.28 -5.64
CA PRO A 47 -8.28 18.15 -6.16
C PRO A 47 -9.56 17.39 -6.56
N ALA A 48 -9.59 16.06 -6.40
CA ALA A 48 -10.72 15.23 -6.82
C ALA A 48 -11.98 15.52 -6.00
N SER A 49 -13.13 15.46 -6.67
CA SER A 49 -14.42 15.59 -6.00
C SER A 49 -14.70 14.40 -5.07
N ALA A 50 -15.59 14.58 -4.09
CA ALA A 50 -16.04 13.48 -3.22
C ALA A 50 -16.62 12.31 -4.04
N ALA A 51 -17.35 12.59 -5.12
CA ALA A 51 -17.88 11.56 -6.01
C ALA A 51 -16.77 10.77 -6.72
N THR A 52 -15.71 11.45 -7.17
CA THR A 52 -14.54 10.83 -7.79
C THR A 52 -13.80 9.93 -6.78
N ILE A 53 -13.63 10.41 -5.54
CA ILE A 53 -12.98 9.64 -4.47
C ILE A 53 -13.82 8.39 -4.15
N HIS A 54 -15.14 8.52 -4.06
CA HIS A 54 -16.03 7.38 -3.79
C HIS A 54 -16.03 6.35 -4.94
N LYS A 55 -16.01 6.80 -6.20
CA LYS A 55 -15.81 5.91 -7.34
C LYS A 55 -14.46 5.18 -7.24
N GLY A 56 -13.40 5.92 -6.90
CA GLY A 56 -12.06 5.37 -6.70
C GLY A 56 -12.00 4.32 -5.60
N GLU A 57 -12.74 4.51 -4.51
CA GLU A 57 -12.89 3.53 -3.43
C GLU A 57 -13.49 2.22 -3.95
N GLN A 58 -14.62 2.27 -4.65
CA GLN A 58 -15.29 1.08 -5.17
C GLN A 58 -14.39 0.29 -6.12
N LEU A 59 -13.70 1.00 -7.02
CA LEU A 59 -12.75 0.40 -7.95
C LEU A 59 -11.55 -0.20 -7.21
N PHE A 60 -10.98 0.52 -6.24
CA PHE A 60 -9.87 0.02 -5.45
C PHE A 60 -10.23 -1.27 -4.72
N GLN A 61 -11.43 -1.34 -4.14
CA GLN A 61 -11.90 -2.54 -3.45
C GLN A 61 -12.09 -3.73 -4.40
N SER A 62 -12.52 -3.45 -5.63
CA SER A 62 -12.74 -4.50 -6.63
C SER A 62 -11.45 -5.04 -7.25
N TYR A 63 -10.46 -4.17 -7.49
CA TYR A 63 -9.28 -4.50 -8.31
C TYR A 63 -7.96 -4.53 -7.54
N CYS A 64 -7.84 -3.79 -6.44
CA CYS A 64 -6.56 -3.54 -5.77
C CYS A 64 -6.47 -4.17 -4.38
N ALA A 65 -7.57 -4.19 -3.63
CA ALA A 65 -7.58 -4.53 -2.20
C ALA A 65 -7.14 -5.97 -1.90
N GLY A 66 -7.39 -6.92 -2.82
CA GLY A 66 -6.94 -8.31 -2.65
C GLY A 66 -5.42 -8.45 -2.52
N CYS A 67 -4.65 -7.49 -3.06
CA CYS A 67 -3.20 -7.48 -2.99
C CYS A 67 -2.66 -6.36 -2.10
N HIS A 68 -3.18 -5.15 -2.24
CA HIS A 68 -2.69 -3.95 -1.55
C HIS A 68 -3.39 -3.68 -0.21
N GLY A 69 -4.22 -4.61 0.22
CA GLY A 69 -4.94 -4.59 1.50
C GLY A 69 -6.24 -3.81 1.45
N ASP A 70 -7.15 -4.17 2.34
CA ASP A 70 -8.42 -3.46 2.49
C ASP A 70 -8.13 -1.99 2.77
N VAL A 71 -8.99 -1.15 2.21
CA VAL A 71 -8.95 0.29 2.42
C VAL A 71 -7.58 0.96 2.18
N ALA A 72 -6.80 0.39 1.26
CA ALA A 72 -5.43 0.78 0.92
C ALA A 72 -4.39 0.65 2.05
N VAL A 73 -4.67 -0.21 3.04
CA VAL A 73 -3.76 -0.53 4.14
C VAL A 73 -3.23 -1.94 3.93
N SER A 74 -1.99 -2.04 3.42
CA SER A 74 -1.37 -3.35 3.16
C SER A 74 -1.12 -4.13 4.46
N GLY A 75 -1.26 -5.46 4.38
CA GLY A 75 -0.86 -6.39 5.44
C GLY A 75 0.66 -6.62 5.58
N GLY A 76 1.49 -5.95 4.79
CA GLY A 76 2.96 -5.99 4.89
C GLY A 76 3.67 -7.03 4.02
N VAL A 77 2.91 -7.83 3.25
CA VAL A 77 3.49 -8.77 2.26
C VAL A 77 3.73 -8.07 0.92
N LEU A 78 2.75 -7.32 0.43
CA LEU A 78 2.83 -6.52 -0.79
C LEU A 78 2.93 -5.02 -0.47
N PRO A 79 3.35 -4.16 -1.41
CA PRO A 79 3.54 -2.74 -1.16
C PRO A 79 2.28 -2.03 -0.62
N ASP A 80 2.48 -1.17 0.38
CA ASP A 80 1.45 -0.25 0.87
C ASP A 80 1.40 1.00 -0.02
N LEU A 81 0.36 1.11 -0.83
CA LEU A 81 0.28 2.14 -1.87
C LEU A 81 0.23 3.57 -1.31
N ARG A 82 -0.16 3.76 -0.04
CA ARG A 82 -0.15 5.08 0.62
C ARG A 82 1.25 5.68 0.68
N PHE A 83 2.29 4.85 0.58
CA PHE A 83 3.70 5.24 0.65
C PHE A 83 4.38 5.28 -0.71
N SER A 84 3.64 5.06 -1.80
CA SER A 84 4.20 5.08 -3.15
C SER A 84 4.48 6.50 -3.63
N ASP A 85 5.67 6.72 -4.19
CA ASP A 85 6.04 7.96 -4.89
C ASP A 85 5.27 8.13 -6.21
N MET A 86 4.68 7.05 -6.73
CA MET A 86 3.89 7.09 -7.97
C MET A 86 2.56 7.84 -7.79
N LEU A 87 2.14 8.13 -6.55
CA LEU A 87 0.93 8.92 -6.29
C LEU A 87 1.02 10.34 -6.85
N THR A 88 2.22 10.87 -7.05
CA THR A 88 2.45 12.22 -7.59
C THR A 88 2.97 12.20 -9.03
N SER A 89 3.01 11.04 -9.68
CA SER A 89 3.56 10.85 -11.03
C SER A 89 2.55 10.14 -11.96
N ASP A 90 2.72 10.35 -13.27
CA ASP A 90 1.98 9.62 -14.30
C ASP A 90 2.45 8.17 -14.47
N THR A 91 3.58 7.80 -13.85
CA THR A 91 4.02 6.40 -13.71
C THR A 91 2.93 5.52 -13.08
N TRP A 92 2.00 6.09 -12.29
CA TRP A 92 0.81 5.38 -11.82
C TRP A 92 0.05 4.70 -12.97
N PHE A 93 -0.16 5.40 -14.08
CA PHE A 93 -0.89 4.87 -15.23
C PHE A 93 -0.08 3.82 -16.00
N GLU A 94 1.23 3.98 -16.06
CA GLU A 94 2.14 3.00 -16.66
C GLU A 94 2.11 1.68 -15.88
N VAL A 95 2.06 1.75 -14.55
CA VAL A 95 1.93 0.57 -13.69
C VAL A 95 0.55 -0.05 -13.79
N VAL A 96 -0.52 0.73 -13.55
CA VAL A 96 -1.89 0.20 -13.43
C VAL A 96 -2.43 -0.27 -14.77
N ARG A 97 -2.10 0.41 -15.88
CA ARG A 97 -2.65 0.10 -17.21
C ARG A 97 -1.61 -0.45 -18.17
N GLN A 98 -0.39 0.06 -18.20
CA GLN A 98 0.59 -0.34 -19.23
C GLN A 98 1.44 -1.56 -18.82
N GLY A 99 1.26 -2.10 -17.61
CA GLY A 99 1.94 -3.31 -17.17
C GLY A 99 3.43 -3.11 -16.87
N LEU A 100 3.85 -1.89 -16.53
CA LEU A 100 5.26 -1.57 -16.23
C LEU A 100 5.89 -2.51 -15.19
N LEU A 101 5.09 -3.03 -14.25
CA LEU A 101 5.52 -3.95 -13.20
C LEU A 101 4.96 -5.38 -13.36
N GLN A 102 4.49 -5.76 -14.55
CA GLN A 102 3.86 -7.06 -14.80
C GLN A 102 4.80 -8.24 -14.55
N SER A 103 6.07 -8.12 -14.93
CA SER A 103 7.09 -9.15 -14.65
C SER A 103 7.37 -9.34 -13.16
N GLN A 104 6.97 -8.39 -12.31
CA GLN A 104 7.08 -8.45 -10.85
C GLN A 104 5.75 -8.86 -10.18
N GLY A 105 4.73 -9.23 -10.97
CA GLY A 105 3.44 -9.73 -10.48
C GLY A 105 2.34 -8.67 -10.36
N MET A 106 2.60 -7.39 -10.68
CA MET A 106 1.56 -6.36 -10.74
C MET A 106 0.87 -6.38 -12.10
N VAL A 107 -0.34 -6.96 -12.17
CA VAL A 107 -1.08 -7.12 -13.41
C VAL A 107 -1.50 -5.79 -14.02
N SER A 108 -1.66 -5.76 -15.35
CA SER A 108 -2.31 -4.65 -16.05
C SER A 108 -3.83 -4.78 -15.92
N PHE A 109 -4.49 -3.64 -15.71
CA PHE A 109 -5.95 -3.51 -15.71
C PHE A 109 -6.44 -2.67 -16.90
N ALA A 110 -5.70 -2.64 -18.02
CA ALA A 110 -6.05 -1.80 -19.16
C ALA A 110 -7.42 -2.11 -19.79
N GLN A 111 -7.87 -3.37 -19.68
CA GLN A 111 -9.14 -3.83 -20.25
C GLN A 111 -10.33 -3.52 -19.34
N GLU A 112 -10.09 -3.39 -18.04
CA GLU A 112 -11.12 -3.23 -17.00
C GLU A 112 -11.25 -1.78 -16.53
N LEU A 113 -10.15 -1.03 -16.53
CA LEU A 113 -10.07 0.33 -16.02
C LEU A 113 -9.70 1.31 -17.14
N SER A 114 -10.51 2.34 -17.31
CA SER A 114 -10.14 3.51 -18.12
C SER A 114 -9.04 4.34 -17.46
N HIS A 115 -8.52 5.33 -18.17
CA HIS A 115 -7.56 6.28 -17.59
C HIS A 115 -8.18 7.03 -16.39
N ASP A 116 -9.45 7.43 -16.50
CA ASP A 116 -10.16 8.13 -15.43
C ASP A 116 -10.45 7.23 -14.23
N ASP A 117 -10.67 5.93 -14.46
CA ASP A 117 -10.81 4.95 -13.39
C ASP A 117 -9.47 4.76 -12.64
N ALA A 118 -8.37 4.66 -13.38
CA ALA A 118 -7.03 4.63 -12.79
C ALA A 118 -6.71 5.93 -12.03
N ALA A 119 -7.15 7.09 -12.52
CA ALA A 119 -6.99 8.36 -11.82
C ALA A 119 -7.84 8.41 -10.54
N ALA A 120 -9.08 7.90 -10.58
CA ALA A 120 -9.96 7.83 -9.42
C ALA A 120 -9.38 6.94 -8.32
N THR A 121 -8.81 5.78 -8.66
CA THR A 121 -8.12 4.91 -7.68
C THR A 121 -6.90 5.60 -7.07
N ARG A 122 -6.08 6.33 -7.87
CA ARG A 122 -4.97 7.17 -7.36
C ARG A 122 -5.48 8.19 -6.34
N SER A 123 -6.55 8.91 -6.69
CA SER A 123 -7.18 9.90 -5.80
C SER A 123 -7.73 9.29 -4.52
N TYR A 124 -8.29 8.07 -4.57
CA TYR A 124 -8.71 7.36 -3.38
C TYR A 124 -7.52 7.00 -2.48
N VAL A 125 -6.42 6.48 -3.03
CA VAL A 125 -5.22 6.17 -2.24
C VAL A 125 -4.63 7.43 -1.59
N ILE A 126 -4.60 8.57 -2.31
CA ILE A 126 -4.18 9.85 -1.73
C ILE A 126 -5.12 10.28 -0.60
N PHE A 127 -6.43 10.15 -0.78
CA PHE A 127 -7.42 10.44 0.27
C PHE A 127 -7.15 9.61 1.53
N ARG A 128 -6.94 8.29 1.37
CA ARG A 128 -6.59 7.39 2.47
C ARG A 128 -5.26 7.75 3.13
N ARG A 129 -4.22 8.01 2.33
CA ARG A 129 -2.91 8.47 2.80
C ARG A 129 -3.05 9.71 3.70
N ASN A 130 -3.83 10.70 3.27
CA ASN A 130 -3.98 11.96 3.99
C ASN A 130 -4.72 11.80 5.33
N GLN A 131 -5.55 10.76 5.49
CA GLN A 131 -6.20 10.46 6.77
C GLN A 131 -5.23 9.91 7.83
N ASP A 132 -4.09 9.36 7.41
CA ASP A 132 -3.09 8.72 8.26
C ASP A 132 -1.86 9.59 8.51
N VAL A 133 -1.88 10.86 8.07
CA VAL A 133 -0.82 11.83 8.38
C VAL A 133 -0.85 12.12 9.88
N LEU A 134 0.22 11.75 10.58
CA LEU A 134 0.38 12.04 12.00
C LEU A 134 0.77 13.51 12.20
N PRO A 135 0.29 14.17 13.28
CA PRO A 135 0.77 15.50 13.64
C PRO A 135 2.27 15.48 13.94
N GLU A 136 2.99 16.53 13.56
CA GLU A 136 4.42 16.68 13.87
C GLU A 136 4.65 16.55 15.38
N ARG A 137 5.60 15.70 15.77
CA ARG A 137 6.04 15.60 17.17
C ARG A 137 7.03 16.73 17.43
N HIS A 138 6.63 17.69 18.27
CA HIS A 138 7.50 18.75 18.81
C HIS A 138 8.49 18.18 19.83
#